data_AF-A0A6P2PHB2-F1
#
_entry.id   AF-A0A6P2PHB2-F1
#
_cell.length_a   1.000
_cell.length_b   1.000
_cell.length_c   1.000
_cell.angle_alpha   90.00
_cell.angle_beta   90.00
_cell.angle_gamma   90.00
#
_symmetry.space_group_name_H-M   'P 1'
#
loop_
_entity.id
_entity.type
_entity.pdbx_description
1 polymer ?
#
loop_
_entity_poly.entity_id
_entity_poly.type
_entity_poly.pdbx_seq_one_letter_code
_entity_poly.pdbx_strand_id
1 'polypeptide(L)'
;MKFSVPPSGDLQYDTFYNGMQNMIGTIHWRTDGHAYDLSVSMPVPFVGPFAYRSEGRIDAFGVAPDRYVEKRGKRPEDIAIFNREIRQVVFTRTPNNAPLPDGVQDRFSMLMQLSGLVRGNPSAYKPGVTQQFFVIDNNSGETWPITVIGDEDVQTQAGIVRARHFMRLPRREGDTRRIDMWLAPSLGWLPARLVQSEPNGAQIELLWHGPLAPPGAPADAAPARGTADAPASAPAATTPASAPAPAPLAEQAQPVQPPAVQAPASSPSTP
;
A
#
# COMPACT_ATOMS: atom_id res chain seq x y z
N MET A 1 23.03 -1.30 5.62
CA MET A 1 21.72 -2.02 5.59
C MET A 1 21.33 -2.22 4.14
N LYS A 2 20.74 -3.35 3.77
CA LYS A 2 20.28 -3.58 2.39
C LYS A 2 18.87 -3.03 2.25
N PHE A 3 18.69 -2.01 1.43
CA PHE A 3 17.38 -1.47 1.07
C PHE A 3 16.91 -2.11 -0.23
N SER A 4 15.64 -2.50 -0.30
CA SER A 4 15.04 -3.00 -1.53
C SER A 4 13.66 -2.36 -1.71
N VAL A 5 13.55 -1.52 -2.73
CA VAL A 5 12.35 -0.70 -3.00
C VAL A 5 11.07 -1.55 -2.95
N PRO A 6 10.02 -1.12 -2.21
CA PRO A 6 8.74 -1.81 -2.20
C PRO A 6 8.06 -1.76 -3.58
N PRO A 7 7.25 -2.78 -3.96
CA PRO A 7 6.57 -2.79 -5.24
C PRO A 7 5.60 -1.61 -5.36
N SER A 8 5.70 -0.86 -6.47
CA SER A 8 4.74 0.21 -6.82
C SER A 8 3.32 -0.36 -6.94
N GLY A 9 2.31 0.41 -6.53
CA GLY A 9 0.93 -0.03 -6.63
C GLY A 9 -0.08 0.91 -6.01
N ASP A 10 -1.34 0.65 -6.33
CA ASP A 10 -2.50 1.26 -5.68
C ASP A 10 -2.97 0.33 -4.57
N LEU A 11 -2.73 0.77 -3.35
CA LEU A 11 -2.99 0.00 -2.14
C LEU A 11 -4.32 0.49 -1.56
N GLN A 12 -5.27 -0.41 -1.40
CA GLN A 12 -6.57 -0.11 -0.83
C GLN A 12 -6.68 -0.69 0.57
N TYR A 13 -7.28 0.07 1.48
CA TYR A 13 -7.44 -0.31 2.87
C TYR A 13 -8.86 -0.06 3.35
N ASP A 14 -9.42 -1.06 4.03
CA ASP A 14 -10.55 -0.84 4.91
C ASP A 14 -10.08 0.10 6.04
N THR A 15 -10.77 1.23 6.18
CA THR A 15 -10.43 2.24 7.18
C THR A 15 -11.37 2.14 8.35
N PHE A 16 -10.83 2.09 9.57
CA PHE A 16 -11.60 2.09 10.80
C PHE A 16 -11.24 3.33 11.62
N TYR A 17 -12.26 4.01 12.15
CA TYR A 17 -12.09 5.12 13.08
C TYR A 17 -12.78 4.73 14.39
N ASN A 18 -12.01 4.60 15.48
CA ASN A 18 -12.48 4.07 16.75
C ASN A 18 -13.26 2.75 16.61
N GLY A 19 -12.77 1.85 15.74
CA GLY A 19 -13.38 0.56 15.45
C GLY A 19 -14.59 0.59 14.49
N MET A 20 -15.11 1.77 14.14
CA MET A 20 -16.18 1.90 13.15
C MET A 20 -15.59 1.93 11.74
N GLN A 21 -16.02 1.00 10.88
CA GLN A 21 -15.60 0.95 9.48
C GLN A 21 -16.11 2.17 8.70
N ASN A 22 -15.28 2.68 7.81
CA ASN A 22 -15.54 3.83 6.95
C ASN A 22 -15.26 3.49 5.49
N MET A 23 -15.35 4.49 4.62
CA MET A 23 -14.97 4.37 3.22
C MET A 23 -13.53 3.86 3.08
N ILE A 24 -13.23 3.25 1.94
CA ILE A 24 -11.89 2.75 1.61
C ILE A 24 -10.89 3.92 1.59
N GLY A 25 -9.76 3.71 2.24
CA GLY A 25 -8.58 4.57 2.14
C GLY A 25 -7.64 4.06 1.04
N THR A 26 -6.90 4.98 0.43
CA THR A 26 -5.94 4.64 -0.64
C THR A 26 -4.54 5.11 -0.31
N ILE A 27 -3.56 4.30 -0.66
CA ILE A 27 -2.15 4.68 -0.75
C ILE A 27 -1.69 4.41 -2.18
N HIS A 28 -1.29 5.45 -2.88
CA HIS A 28 -0.65 5.37 -4.19
C HIS A 28 0.85 5.47 -3.97
N TRP A 29 1.56 4.37 -4.23
CA TRP A 29 3.02 4.33 -4.19
C TRP A 29 3.55 4.14 -5.60
N ARG A 30 4.44 5.04 -6.04
CA ARG A 30 5.07 5.01 -7.36
C ARG A 30 6.56 5.33 -7.23
N THR A 31 7.39 4.58 -7.93
CA THR A 31 8.82 4.82 -7.99
C THR A 31 9.44 4.13 -9.21
N ASP A 32 10.45 4.77 -9.79
CA ASP A 32 11.31 4.22 -10.84
C ASP A 32 12.66 3.68 -10.29
N GLY A 33 12.82 3.68 -8.96
CA GLY A 33 14.05 3.32 -8.27
C GLY A 33 14.99 4.49 -7.99
N HIS A 34 14.73 5.67 -8.54
CA HIS A 34 15.49 6.90 -8.31
C HIS A 34 14.64 8.00 -7.68
N ALA A 35 13.42 8.21 -8.18
CA ALA A 35 12.42 9.13 -7.66
C ALA A 35 11.23 8.35 -7.09
N TYR A 36 10.44 8.98 -6.23
CA TYR A 36 9.18 8.43 -5.76
C TYR A 36 8.09 9.48 -5.59
N ASP A 37 6.84 9.03 -5.71
CA ASP A 37 5.63 9.73 -5.28
C ASP A 37 4.82 8.80 -4.38
N LEU A 38 4.42 9.32 -3.23
CA LEU A 38 3.58 8.66 -2.25
C LEU A 38 2.39 9.57 -1.95
N SER A 39 1.18 9.12 -2.28
CA SER A 39 -0.05 9.85 -2.00
C SER A 39 -0.99 8.99 -1.16
N VAL A 40 -1.49 9.53 -0.06
CA VAL A 40 -2.37 8.84 0.89
C VAL A 40 -3.67 9.61 1.04
N SER A 41 -4.81 8.91 1.00
CA SER A 41 -6.13 9.47 1.25
C SER A 41 -6.88 8.57 2.21
N MET A 42 -7.24 9.09 3.38
CA MET A 42 -8.01 8.37 4.40
C MET A 42 -9.29 9.13 4.71
N PRO A 43 -10.47 8.55 4.47
CA PRO A 43 -11.73 9.19 4.84
C PRO A 43 -11.92 9.14 6.37
N VAL A 44 -12.06 10.31 7.00
CA VAL A 44 -12.31 10.42 8.45
C VAL A 44 -13.70 11.03 8.69
N PRO A 45 -14.59 10.33 9.42
CA PRO A 45 -15.94 10.83 9.73
C PRO A 45 -15.92 12.18 10.42
N PHE A 46 -16.90 13.03 10.08
CA PHE A 46 -17.15 14.36 10.67
C PHE A 46 -16.05 15.43 10.51
N VAL A 47 -14.81 15.03 10.25
CA VAL A 47 -13.66 15.93 10.05
C VAL A 47 -13.36 16.17 8.57
N GLY A 48 -13.68 15.20 7.71
CA GLY A 48 -13.30 15.19 6.29
C GLY A 48 -12.03 14.36 6.05
N PRO A 49 -11.66 14.11 4.78
CA PRO A 49 -10.54 13.22 4.47
C PRO A 49 -9.22 13.80 4.98
N PHE A 50 -8.33 12.91 5.43
CA PHE A 50 -6.94 13.22 5.65
C PHE A 50 -6.18 12.82 4.39
N ALA A 51 -5.57 13.80 3.74
CA ALA A 51 -4.74 13.59 2.56
C ALA A 51 -3.29 13.93 2.89
N TYR A 52 -2.37 13.08 2.45
CA TYR A 52 -0.94 13.28 2.63
C TYR A 52 -0.23 13.01 1.32
N ARG A 53 0.83 13.76 1.04
CA ARG A 53 1.69 13.52 -0.10
C ARG A 53 3.15 13.64 0.32
N SER A 54 3.96 12.70 -0.12
CA SER A 54 5.41 12.73 0.04
C SER A 54 6.03 12.45 -1.32
N GLU A 55 6.98 13.28 -1.71
CA GLU A 55 7.74 13.12 -2.95
C GLU A 55 9.21 13.35 -2.66
N GLY A 56 10.06 12.68 -3.43
CA GLY A 56 11.50 12.81 -3.29
C GLY A 56 12.23 11.74 -4.07
N ARG A 57 13.34 11.27 -3.51
CA ARG A 57 14.25 10.33 -4.18
C ARG A 57 14.54 9.09 -3.35
N ILE A 58 15.14 8.12 -4.01
CA ILE A 58 15.75 6.95 -3.39
C ILE A 58 17.27 7.15 -3.41
N ASP A 59 17.90 7.15 -2.25
CA ASP A 59 19.35 7.30 -2.09
C ASP A 59 19.99 6.08 -1.40
N ALA A 60 21.25 6.21 -1.01
CA ALA A 60 22.00 5.13 -0.34
C ALA A 60 21.38 4.67 0.99
N PHE A 61 20.54 5.50 1.62
CA PHE A 61 19.83 5.20 2.86
C PHE A 61 18.39 4.73 2.62
N GLY A 62 17.87 4.84 1.38
CA GLY A 62 16.52 4.40 1.00
C GLY A 62 15.64 5.58 0.58
N VAL A 63 14.38 5.58 1.02
CA VAL A 63 13.44 6.69 0.76
C VAL A 63 13.97 7.97 1.40
N ALA A 64 14.01 9.05 0.62
CA ALA A 64 14.62 10.30 1.03
C ALA A 64 13.72 11.46 0.57
N PRO A 65 12.78 11.93 1.42
CA PRO A 65 11.82 12.96 1.06
C PRO A 65 12.47 14.29 0.67
N ASP A 66 11.87 14.98 -0.29
CA ASP A 66 12.17 16.36 -0.66
C ASP A 66 11.04 17.30 -0.22
N ARG A 67 9.79 16.82 -0.29
CA ARG A 67 8.60 17.57 0.10
C ARG A 67 7.55 16.65 0.71
N TYR A 68 6.96 17.10 1.81
CA TYR A 68 5.82 16.46 2.46
C TYR A 68 4.67 17.47 2.60
N VAL A 69 3.45 17.03 2.29
CA VAL A 69 2.22 17.83 2.35
C VAL A 69 1.19 17.08 3.18
N GLU A 70 0.53 17.80 4.08
CA GLU A 70 -0.52 17.28 4.95
C GLU A 70 -1.78 18.17 4.85
N LYS A 71 -2.92 17.55 4.59
CA LYS A 71 -4.24 18.20 4.59
C LYS A 71 -5.20 17.42 5.45
N ARG A 72 -5.62 18.00 6.57
CA ARG A 72 -6.59 17.36 7.46
C ARG A 72 -7.96 18.02 7.40
N GLY A 73 -8.90 17.34 6.76
CA GLY A 73 -10.27 17.82 6.64
C GLY A 73 -10.33 19.13 5.85
N LYS A 74 -10.97 20.15 6.42
CA LYS A 74 -11.11 21.48 5.80
C LYS A 74 -9.94 22.44 6.10
N ARG A 75 -8.92 22.00 6.85
CA ARG A 75 -7.77 22.86 7.16
C ARG A 75 -6.93 23.12 5.90
N PRO A 76 -6.23 24.27 5.84
CA PRO A 76 -5.21 24.51 4.81
C PRO A 76 -4.13 23.42 4.81
N GLU A 77 -3.38 23.35 3.72
CA GLU A 77 -2.29 22.40 3.56
C GLU A 77 -1.06 22.87 4.35
N ASP A 78 -0.53 21.98 5.19
CA ASP A 78 0.77 22.14 5.82
C ASP A 78 1.83 21.48 4.96
N ILE A 79 2.98 22.14 4.80
CA ILE A 79 4.08 21.65 3.96
C ILE A 79 5.36 21.64 4.78
N ALA A 80 6.13 20.55 4.66
CA ALA A 80 7.51 20.46 5.10
C ALA A 80 8.43 20.27 3.88
N ILE A 81 9.46 21.11 3.78
CA ILE A 81 10.45 21.08 2.67
C ILE A 81 11.79 20.63 3.24
N PHE A 82 12.36 19.57 2.67
CA PHE A 82 13.60 18.93 3.11
C PHE A 82 14.77 19.50 2.32
N ASN A 83 15.23 20.69 2.72
CA ASN A 83 16.30 21.40 2.02
C ASN A 83 17.68 20.83 2.41
N ARG A 84 18.28 20.10 1.48
CA ARG A 84 19.59 19.45 1.69
C ARG A 84 20.78 20.37 1.44
N GLU A 85 20.61 21.49 0.73
CA GLU A 85 21.68 22.47 0.57
C GLU A 85 22.04 23.10 1.91
N ILE A 86 21.02 23.45 2.70
CA ILE A 86 21.19 24.02 4.05
C ILE A 86 21.07 22.98 5.18
N ARG A 87 20.82 21.70 4.85
CA ARG A 87 20.61 20.59 5.79
C ARG A 87 19.54 20.86 6.85
N GLN A 88 18.42 21.44 6.44
CA GLN A 88 17.30 21.72 7.31
C GLN A 88 15.97 21.39 6.65
N VAL A 89 14.99 21.07 7.49
CA VAL A 89 13.58 20.99 7.12
C VAL A 89 12.90 22.27 7.55
N VAL A 90 12.18 22.90 6.62
CA VAL A 90 11.41 24.13 6.88
C VAL A 90 9.92 23.87 6.74
N PHE A 91 9.10 24.56 7.54
CA PHE A 91 7.66 24.34 7.61
C PHE A 91 6.89 25.56 7.13
N THR A 92 5.72 25.36 6.52
CA THR A 92 4.79 26.48 6.23
C THR A 92 3.91 26.83 7.42
N ARG A 93 3.66 25.88 8.33
CA ARG A 93 2.79 26.08 9.49
C ARG A 93 3.43 26.94 10.59
N THR A 94 4.75 26.86 10.74
CA THR A 94 5.50 27.58 11.78
C THR A 94 6.82 28.10 11.21
N PRO A 95 7.40 29.16 11.79
CA PRO A 95 8.73 29.64 11.39
C PRO A 95 9.88 28.74 11.89
N ASN A 96 9.57 27.57 12.43
CA ASN A 96 10.57 26.65 12.98
C ASN A 96 11.33 25.95 11.85
N ASN A 97 12.47 25.38 12.21
CA ASN A 97 13.20 24.43 11.39
C ASN A 97 13.53 23.16 12.19
N ALA A 98 13.86 22.10 11.46
CA ALA A 98 14.38 20.86 12.03
C ALA A 98 15.67 20.46 11.32
N PRO A 99 16.59 19.74 11.98
CA PRO A 99 17.79 19.24 11.32
C PRO A 99 17.44 18.20 10.26
N LEU A 100 18.22 18.16 9.18
CA LEU A 100 18.09 17.16 8.12
C LEU A 100 19.37 16.30 8.02
N PRO A 101 19.64 15.38 8.97
CA PRO A 101 20.65 14.35 8.77
C PRO A 101 20.25 13.41 7.61
N ASP A 102 21.13 12.46 7.29
CA ASP A 102 20.81 11.43 6.29
C ASP A 102 19.73 10.48 6.81
N GLY A 103 18.89 9.96 5.90
CA GLY A 103 17.85 8.97 6.22
C GLY A 103 16.62 9.51 6.94
N VAL A 104 16.46 10.83 7.04
CA VAL A 104 15.27 11.47 7.61
C VAL A 104 14.03 11.15 6.78
N GLN A 105 12.92 10.89 7.46
CA GLN A 105 11.65 10.50 6.86
C GLN A 105 10.56 11.51 7.20
N ASP A 106 9.45 11.49 6.47
CA ASP A 106 8.16 11.96 6.95
C ASP A 106 7.33 10.78 7.47
N ARG A 107 6.13 11.08 7.97
CA ARG A 107 5.27 10.10 8.65
C ARG A 107 4.82 8.94 7.77
N PHE A 108 4.62 9.16 6.48
CA PHE A 108 4.16 8.11 5.56
C PHE A 108 5.32 7.51 4.76
N SER A 109 6.33 8.29 4.38
CA SER A 109 7.54 7.73 3.77
C SER A 109 8.27 6.77 4.70
N MET A 110 8.21 6.97 6.02
CA MET A 110 8.75 6.02 7.01
C MET A 110 8.18 4.61 6.84
N LEU A 111 6.89 4.47 6.48
CA LEU A 111 6.26 3.17 6.23
C LEU A 111 6.91 2.46 5.04
N MET A 112 7.12 3.20 3.94
CA MET A 112 7.76 2.66 2.73
C MET A 112 9.25 2.39 2.98
N GLN A 113 9.90 3.22 3.77
CA GLN A 113 11.28 3.04 4.20
C GLN A 113 11.44 1.75 5.01
N LEU A 114 10.62 1.55 6.05
CA LEU A 114 10.64 0.33 6.86
C LEU A 114 10.34 -0.89 6.00
N SER A 115 9.33 -0.82 5.13
CA SER A 115 9.00 -1.87 4.17
C SER A 115 10.21 -2.25 3.30
N GLY A 116 10.91 -1.27 2.74
CA GLY A 116 12.05 -1.52 1.87
C GLY A 116 13.29 -2.04 2.59
N LEU A 117 13.53 -1.59 3.83
CA LEU A 117 14.62 -2.12 4.66
C LEU A 117 14.36 -3.57 5.06
N VAL A 118 13.14 -3.90 5.51
CA VAL A 118 12.77 -5.26 5.88
C VAL A 118 12.81 -6.17 4.66
N ARG A 119 12.28 -5.72 3.52
CA ARG A 119 12.35 -6.44 2.24
C ARG A 119 13.78 -6.74 1.82
N GLY A 120 14.70 -5.81 2.02
CA GLY A 120 16.10 -5.96 1.62
C GLY A 120 16.91 -6.91 2.51
N ASN A 121 16.57 -7.02 3.80
CA ASN A 121 17.18 -8.00 4.70
C ASN A 121 16.21 -8.47 5.81
N PRO A 122 15.26 -9.38 5.50
CA PRO A 122 14.26 -9.83 6.48
C PRO A 122 14.86 -10.48 7.73
N SER A 123 16.02 -11.12 7.58
CA SER A 123 16.68 -11.86 8.67
C SER A 123 17.26 -10.97 9.77
N ALA A 124 17.47 -9.67 9.49
CA ALA A 124 17.95 -8.70 10.47
C ALA A 124 16.85 -8.21 11.42
N TYR A 125 15.58 -8.34 11.04
CA TYR A 125 14.44 -7.83 11.81
C TYR A 125 13.83 -8.93 12.67
N LYS A 126 14.58 -9.38 13.68
CA LYS A 126 14.13 -10.37 14.67
C LYS A 126 13.37 -9.68 15.82
N PRO A 127 12.47 -10.39 16.54
CA PRO A 127 11.81 -9.84 17.72
C PRO A 127 12.79 -9.17 18.69
N GLY A 128 12.41 -8.00 19.20
CA GLY A 128 13.24 -7.18 20.10
C GLY A 128 14.26 -6.27 19.41
N VAL A 129 14.49 -6.40 18.10
CA VAL A 129 15.34 -5.46 17.35
C VAL A 129 14.61 -4.12 17.24
N THR A 130 15.29 -3.04 17.63
CA THR A 130 14.79 -1.66 17.52
C THR A 130 15.61 -0.87 16.51
N GLN A 131 14.92 -0.21 15.57
CA GLN A 131 15.49 0.72 14.62
C GLN A 131 14.99 2.14 14.92
N GLN A 132 15.89 3.12 14.87
CA GLN A 132 15.52 4.52 15.05
C GLN A 132 15.35 5.21 13.70
N PHE A 133 14.30 6.02 13.58
CA PHE A 133 14.02 6.87 12.43
C PHE A 133 13.81 8.30 12.88
N PHE A 134 14.48 9.28 12.28
CA PHE A 134 14.12 10.67 12.52
C PHE A 134 12.98 11.04 11.57
N VAL A 135 11.80 11.29 12.13
CA VAL A 135 10.55 11.50 11.41
C VAL A 135 10.08 12.94 11.56
N ILE A 136 9.82 13.59 10.45
CA ILE A 136 9.27 14.93 10.36
C ILE A 136 7.74 14.85 10.38
N ASP A 137 7.12 15.60 11.29
CA ASP A 137 5.70 15.93 11.29
C ASP A 137 5.50 17.35 10.72
N ASN A 138 4.27 17.87 10.73
CA ASN A 138 3.95 19.18 10.14
C ASN A 138 4.46 20.44 10.89
N ASN A 139 5.28 20.31 11.94
CA ASN A 139 5.97 21.46 12.59
C ASN A 139 7.28 21.12 13.31
N SER A 140 7.68 19.86 13.34
CA SER A 140 8.78 19.39 14.17
C SER A 140 9.31 18.05 13.67
N GLY A 141 10.50 17.68 14.13
CA GLY A 141 11.11 16.38 13.89
C GLY A 141 11.23 15.59 15.18
N GLU A 142 11.01 14.28 15.10
CA GLU A 142 11.01 13.37 16.24
C GLU A 142 11.70 12.05 15.89
N THR A 143 12.57 11.56 16.76
CA THR A 143 13.11 10.21 16.63
C THR A 143 12.08 9.18 17.06
N TRP A 144 11.70 8.26 16.17
CA TRP A 144 10.78 7.16 16.43
C TRP A 144 11.56 5.84 16.58
N PRO A 145 11.57 5.23 17.78
CA PRO A 145 12.10 3.88 17.97
C PRO A 145 11.05 2.85 17.53
N ILE A 146 11.31 2.17 16.42
CA ILE A 146 10.44 1.12 15.87
C ILE A 146 11.02 -0.23 16.24
N THR A 147 10.27 -1.01 17.00
CA THR A 147 10.71 -2.32 17.52
C THR A 147 9.95 -3.43 16.83
N VAL A 148 10.64 -4.49 16.45
CA VAL A 148 10.02 -5.74 15.99
C VAL A 148 9.39 -6.43 17.18
N ILE A 149 8.08 -6.67 17.12
CA ILE A 149 7.34 -7.39 18.16
C ILE A 149 7.38 -8.89 17.89
N GLY A 150 7.05 -9.29 16.66
CA GLY A 150 6.99 -10.69 16.27
C GLY A 150 6.26 -10.87 14.96
N ASP A 151 6.11 -12.12 14.54
CA ASP A 151 5.26 -12.44 13.41
C ASP A 151 3.85 -12.78 13.94
N GLU A 152 2.81 -12.19 13.34
CA GLU A 152 1.40 -12.29 13.72
C GLU A 152 0.50 -12.59 12.51
N ASP A 153 -0.65 -13.19 12.76
CA ASP A 153 -1.66 -13.46 11.73
C ASP A 153 -2.65 -12.29 11.69
N VAL A 154 -2.77 -11.67 10.52
CA VAL A 154 -3.69 -10.55 10.28
C VAL A 154 -4.89 -11.08 9.51
N GLN A 155 -6.08 -10.98 10.11
CA GLN A 155 -7.34 -11.31 9.44
C GLN A 155 -7.75 -10.13 8.55
N THR A 156 -7.79 -10.36 7.24
CA THR A 156 -8.33 -9.41 6.25
C THR A 156 -9.64 -9.96 5.67
N GLN A 157 -10.35 -9.15 4.88
CA GLN A 157 -11.52 -9.63 4.13
C GLN A 157 -11.15 -10.67 3.07
N ALA A 158 -9.94 -10.61 2.52
CA ALA A 158 -9.42 -11.57 1.54
C ALA A 158 -8.88 -12.87 2.18
N GLY A 159 -8.81 -12.96 3.51
CA GLY A 159 -8.30 -14.11 4.26
C GLY A 159 -7.22 -13.73 5.28
N ILE A 160 -6.56 -14.74 5.84
CA ILE A 160 -5.48 -14.54 6.81
C ILE A 160 -4.16 -14.31 6.09
N VAL A 161 -3.42 -13.29 6.51
CA VAL A 161 -2.05 -13.02 6.04
C VAL A 161 -1.07 -13.01 7.22
N ARG A 162 0.01 -13.78 7.08
CA ARG A 162 1.13 -13.75 8.04
C ARG A 162 1.93 -12.47 7.83
N ALA A 163 2.12 -11.68 8.88
CA ALA A 163 2.82 -10.41 8.81
C ALA A 163 3.75 -10.21 10.01
N ARG A 164 4.83 -9.46 9.82
CA ARG A 164 5.70 -9.04 10.91
C ARG A 164 5.18 -7.76 11.53
N HIS A 165 4.92 -7.80 12.83
CA HIS A 165 4.46 -6.69 13.62
C HIS A 165 5.64 -5.84 14.13
N PHE A 166 5.54 -4.55 13.91
CA PHE A 166 6.43 -3.50 14.39
C PHE A 166 5.64 -2.48 15.19
N MET A 167 6.20 -2.01 16.29
CA MET A 167 5.57 -1.02 17.15
C MET A 167 6.51 0.14 17.41
N ARG A 168 6.00 1.37 17.32
CA ARG A 168 6.68 2.55 17.86
C ARG A 168 6.61 2.51 19.39
N LEU A 169 7.76 2.42 20.06
CA LEU A 169 7.82 2.47 21.52
C LEU A 169 7.60 3.90 22.04
N PRO A 170 6.95 4.08 23.21
CA PRO A 170 6.95 5.34 23.93
C PRO A 170 8.38 5.80 24.22
N ARG A 171 8.66 7.09 24.02
CA ARG A 171 10.01 7.63 24.20
C ARG A 171 10.27 8.19 25.60
N ARG A 172 9.20 8.60 26.27
CA ARG A 172 9.20 9.24 27.58
C ARG A 172 7.87 9.01 28.26
N GLU A 173 7.83 9.23 29.56
CA GLU A 173 6.58 9.28 30.31
C GLU A 173 5.62 10.29 29.68
N GLY A 174 4.37 9.87 29.44
CA GLY A 174 3.37 10.67 28.73
C GLY A 174 3.40 10.60 27.20
N ASP A 175 4.34 9.88 26.56
CA ASP A 175 4.27 9.58 25.11
C ASP A 175 3.24 8.47 24.86
N THR A 176 1.97 8.84 24.76
CA THR A 176 0.84 7.91 24.61
C THR A 176 0.49 7.61 23.16
N ARG A 177 1.17 8.26 22.20
CA ARG A 177 0.94 8.00 20.77
C ARG A 177 1.55 6.65 20.40
N ARG A 178 0.72 5.74 19.91
CA ARG A 178 1.14 4.40 19.47
C ARG A 178 0.93 4.23 17.99
N ILE A 179 1.90 3.57 17.34
CA ILE A 179 1.87 3.26 15.92
C ILE A 179 2.31 1.81 15.79
N ASP A 180 1.39 0.97 15.35
CA ASP A 180 1.59 -0.45 15.13
C ASP A 180 1.47 -0.72 13.63
N MET A 181 2.38 -1.52 13.09
CA MET A 181 2.54 -1.76 11.66
C MET A 181 2.79 -3.24 11.43
N TRP A 182 1.99 -3.87 10.58
CA TRP A 182 2.17 -5.27 10.20
C TRP A 182 2.59 -5.33 8.74
N LEU A 183 3.80 -5.82 8.46
CA LEU A 183 4.33 -5.92 7.10
C LEU A 183 4.34 -7.39 6.64
N ALA A 184 3.66 -7.68 5.53
CA ALA A 184 3.44 -9.05 5.08
C ALA A 184 4.42 -9.47 3.96
N PRO A 185 5.19 -10.56 4.11
CA PRO A 185 6.06 -11.06 3.04
C PRO A 185 5.31 -11.37 1.75
N SER A 186 4.10 -11.93 1.84
CA SER A 186 3.25 -12.26 0.68
C SER A 186 2.76 -11.03 -0.08
N LEU A 187 2.70 -9.85 0.56
CA LEU A 187 2.39 -8.57 -0.08
C LEU A 187 3.66 -7.84 -0.56
N GLY A 188 4.82 -8.52 -0.59
CA GLY A 188 6.09 -7.88 -0.91
C GLY A 188 6.62 -6.98 0.20
N TRP A 189 6.29 -7.29 1.46
CA TRP A 189 6.57 -6.50 2.68
C TRP A 189 5.84 -5.16 2.77
N LEU A 190 4.76 -4.99 2.02
CA LEU A 190 3.87 -3.85 2.19
C LEU A 190 3.03 -3.97 3.49
N PRO A 191 2.51 -2.85 4.01
CA PRO A 191 1.63 -2.86 5.17
C PRO A 191 0.35 -3.67 4.93
N ALA A 192 0.16 -4.73 5.69
CA ALA A 192 -1.09 -5.48 5.78
C ALA A 192 -2.07 -4.85 6.77
N ARG A 193 -1.55 -4.21 7.81
CA ARG A 193 -2.32 -3.50 8.84
C ARG A 193 -1.51 -2.34 9.39
N LEU A 194 -2.17 -1.23 9.68
CA LEU A 194 -1.61 -0.07 10.37
C LEU A 194 -2.61 0.36 11.44
N VAL A 195 -2.16 0.56 12.67
CA VAL A 195 -3.00 1.09 13.75
C VAL A 195 -2.28 2.27 14.37
N GLN A 196 -2.94 3.43 14.39
CA GLN A 196 -2.44 4.64 15.02
C GLN A 196 -3.40 5.04 16.13
N SER A 197 -2.90 5.09 17.36
CA SER A 197 -3.63 5.60 18.52
C SER A 197 -3.06 6.94 18.94
N GLU A 198 -3.91 7.95 19.03
CA GLU A 198 -3.55 9.32 19.41
C GLU A 198 -3.71 9.55 20.92
N PRO A 199 -3.02 10.56 21.50
CA PRO A 199 -3.13 10.88 22.93
C PRO A 199 -4.54 11.20 23.42
N ASN A 200 -5.42 11.68 22.53
CA ASN A 200 -6.82 11.96 22.83
C ASN A 200 -7.72 10.71 22.84
N GLY A 201 -7.14 9.51 22.64
CA GLY A 201 -7.85 8.24 22.58
C GLY A 201 -8.43 7.90 21.20
N ALA A 202 -8.33 8.79 20.21
CA ALA A 202 -8.75 8.48 18.86
C ALA A 202 -7.83 7.42 18.24
N GLN A 203 -8.42 6.47 17.53
CA GLN A 203 -7.72 5.41 16.84
C GLN A 203 -8.11 5.39 15.37
N ILE A 204 -7.10 5.34 14.50
CA ILE A 204 -7.26 5.10 13.07
C ILE A 204 -6.61 3.76 12.77
N GLU A 205 -7.32 2.89 12.09
CA GLU A 205 -6.80 1.62 11.60
C GLU A 205 -6.99 1.52 10.09
N LEU A 206 -5.96 1.02 9.40
CA LEU A 206 -5.99 0.65 8.00
C LEU A 206 -5.73 -0.85 7.90
N LEU A 207 -6.63 -1.59 7.28
CA LEU A 207 -6.52 -3.02 7.07
C LEU A 207 -6.53 -3.32 5.56
N TRP A 208 -5.61 -4.13 5.09
CA TRP A 208 -5.48 -4.45 3.67
C TRP A 208 -6.79 -4.99 3.07
N HIS A 209 -7.23 -4.35 1.99
CA HIS A 209 -8.49 -4.69 1.31
C HIS A 209 -8.29 -5.61 0.09
N GLY A 210 -7.11 -5.57 -0.54
CA GLY A 210 -6.84 -6.23 -1.83
C GLY A 210 -6.60 -7.75 -1.75
N PRO A 211 -6.24 -8.39 -2.88
CA PRO A 211 -5.81 -9.79 -2.89
C PRO A 211 -4.55 -9.99 -2.04
N LEU A 212 -4.34 -11.20 -1.52
CA LEU A 212 -3.18 -11.55 -0.70
C LEU A 212 -1.91 -11.83 -1.54
N ALA A 213 -1.61 -10.91 -2.46
CA ALA A 213 -0.46 -10.94 -3.35
C ALA A 213 0.10 -9.53 -3.54
N PRO A 214 1.35 -9.36 -4.01
CA PRO A 214 1.90 -8.04 -4.26
C PRO A 214 1.07 -7.28 -5.33
N PRO A 215 0.93 -5.95 -5.21
CA PRO A 215 0.27 -5.15 -6.22
C PRO A 215 0.90 -5.36 -7.61
N GLY A 216 0.06 -5.53 -8.63
CA GLY A 216 0.52 -5.74 -10.01
C GLY A 216 1.08 -7.13 -10.30
N ALA A 217 1.08 -8.07 -9.36
CA ALA A 217 1.35 -9.48 -9.65
C ALA A 217 0.22 -10.06 -10.53
N PRO A 218 0.53 -10.77 -11.63
CA PRO A 218 -0.50 -11.47 -12.39
C PRO A 218 -1.19 -12.50 -11.48
N ALA A 219 -2.52 -12.58 -11.57
CA ALA A 219 -3.38 -13.38 -10.69
C ALA A 219 -3.14 -14.91 -10.74
N ASP A 220 -2.23 -15.38 -11.59
CA ASP A 220 -2.02 -16.80 -11.92
C ASP A 220 -0.66 -17.38 -11.47
N ALA A 221 0.02 -16.77 -10.50
CA ALA A 221 1.17 -17.42 -9.86
C ALA A 221 0.72 -18.42 -8.78
N ALA A 222 -0.03 -19.45 -9.17
CA ALA A 222 -0.19 -20.65 -8.35
C ALA A 222 1.17 -21.36 -8.20
N PRO A 223 1.52 -21.89 -7.03
CA PRO A 223 2.81 -22.57 -6.85
C PRO A 223 2.84 -23.82 -7.73
N ALA A 224 3.84 -23.91 -8.60
CA ALA A 224 4.12 -25.09 -9.40
C ALA A 224 4.22 -26.31 -8.47
N ARG A 225 3.25 -27.23 -8.57
CA ARG A 225 3.39 -28.57 -8.00
C ARG A 225 4.61 -29.21 -8.61
N GLY A 226 5.53 -29.64 -7.76
CA GLY A 226 6.75 -30.32 -8.15
C GLY A 226 6.47 -31.49 -9.08
N THR A 227 7.21 -31.52 -10.18
CA THR A 227 7.41 -32.70 -11.01
C THR A 227 8.10 -33.77 -10.18
N ALA A 228 7.35 -34.82 -9.84
CA ALA A 228 7.91 -36.08 -9.36
C ALA A 228 8.22 -36.96 -10.58
N ASP A 229 9.49 -37.31 -10.73
CA ASP A 229 9.99 -38.38 -11.59
C ASP A 229 9.47 -39.75 -11.12
N ALA A 230 9.02 -40.59 -12.07
CA ALA A 230 9.23 -42.05 -12.06
C ALA A 230 8.86 -42.67 -13.44
N PRO A 231 9.50 -43.79 -13.85
CA PRO A 231 9.66 -44.15 -15.26
C PRO A 231 8.65 -45.16 -15.82
N ALA A 232 8.75 -45.33 -17.14
CA ALA A 232 7.93 -46.13 -18.04
C ALA A 232 7.97 -47.66 -17.82
N SER A 233 6.86 -48.33 -18.19
CA SER A 233 6.84 -49.59 -18.96
C SER A 233 5.40 -49.90 -19.44
N ALA A 234 5.23 -50.11 -20.74
CA ALA A 234 4.01 -50.61 -21.41
C ALA A 234 4.06 -52.17 -21.53
N PRO A 235 3.04 -52.88 -22.08
CA PRO A 235 2.74 -52.82 -23.52
C PRO A 235 1.27 -52.99 -23.99
N ALA A 236 1.08 -52.46 -25.20
CA ALA A 236 0.15 -52.70 -26.34
C ALA A 236 -0.95 -53.79 -26.31
N ALA A 237 -2.11 -53.46 -26.93
CA ALA A 237 -2.75 -54.29 -27.97
C ALA A 237 -3.83 -53.52 -28.80
N THR A 238 -3.57 -53.41 -30.11
CA THR A 238 -4.48 -53.56 -31.29
C THR A 238 -5.79 -52.77 -31.49
N THR A 239 -5.81 -52.01 -32.59
CA THR A 239 -6.97 -51.63 -33.44
C THR A 239 -7.08 -52.59 -34.63
N PRO A 240 -8.24 -52.74 -35.32
CA PRO A 240 -8.47 -51.87 -36.50
C PRO A 240 -9.95 -51.50 -36.86
N ALA A 241 -10.05 -50.36 -37.53
CA ALA A 241 -10.88 -49.99 -38.70
C ALA A 241 -12.42 -50.14 -38.72
N SER A 242 -13.13 -49.01 -38.95
CA SER A 242 -13.73 -48.64 -40.25
C SER A 242 -14.72 -47.47 -40.12
N ALA A 243 -14.63 -46.50 -41.05
CA ALA A 243 -15.60 -45.42 -41.31
C ALA A 243 -16.73 -45.94 -42.27
N PRO A 244 -17.85 -45.24 -42.57
CA PRO A 244 -17.87 -43.86 -43.13
C PRO A 244 -19.03 -42.94 -42.67
N ALA A 245 -18.94 -41.67 -43.07
CA ALA A 245 -20.03 -40.66 -43.00
C ALA A 245 -21.05 -40.84 -44.14
N PRO A 246 -22.25 -40.22 -44.03
CA PRO A 246 -22.50 -39.03 -44.86
C PRO A 246 -23.32 -37.91 -44.15
N ALA A 247 -23.17 -36.67 -44.63
CA ALA A 247 -24.09 -35.52 -44.48
C ALA A 247 -25.17 -35.56 -45.62
N PRO A 248 -26.09 -34.59 -45.88
CA PRO A 248 -26.31 -33.23 -45.31
C PRO A 248 -27.82 -32.80 -45.17
N LEU A 249 -28.09 -31.48 -45.09
CA LEU A 249 -29.37 -30.70 -45.17
C LEU A 249 -30.19 -30.56 -43.86
N ALA A 250 -30.79 -29.43 -43.48
CA ALA A 250 -31.03 -28.08 -44.02
C ALA A 250 -31.31 -27.15 -42.80
N GLU A 251 -30.77 -25.94 -42.69
CA GLU A 251 -31.19 -24.64 -43.26
C GLU A 251 -32.46 -24.00 -42.62
N GLN A 252 -32.30 -22.72 -42.25
CA GLN A 252 -33.32 -21.65 -42.01
C GLN A 252 -34.02 -21.67 -40.62
N ALA A 253 -34.22 -20.58 -39.85
CA ALA A 253 -34.16 -19.14 -40.12
C ALA A 253 -34.00 -18.30 -38.82
N GLN A 254 -33.22 -17.21 -38.89
CA GLN A 254 -33.48 -15.90 -38.24
C GLN A 254 -33.99 -14.97 -39.36
N PRO A 255 -34.77 -13.88 -39.14
CA PRO A 255 -34.58 -12.80 -38.15
C PRO A 255 -35.91 -12.36 -37.48
N VAL A 256 -35.99 -11.36 -36.58
CA VAL A 256 -36.31 -9.94 -36.88
C VAL A 256 -36.19 -9.08 -35.59
N GLN A 257 -35.46 -7.96 -35.72
CA GLN A 257 -35.60 -6.68 -34.98
C GLN A 257 -36.18 -5.63 -35.99
N PRO A 258 -36.54 -4.36 -35.66
CA PRO A 258 -36.82 -3.63 -34.40
C PRO A 258 -38.15 -2.80 -34.56
N PRO A 259 -38.41 -1.62 -33.92
CA PRO A 259 -37.70 -0.36 -34.19
C PRO A 259 -37.40 0.53 -32.96
N ALA A 260 -36.44 1.45 -33.18
CA ALA A 260 -36.04 2.54 -32.31
C ALA A 260 -37.08 3.68 -32.27
N VAL A 261 -37.13 4.42 -31.15
CA VAL A 261 -37.84 5.70 -31.06
C VAL A 261 -36.83 6.82 -30.78
N GLN A 262 -36.89 7.82 -31.64
CA GLN A 262 -36.03 9.01 -31.71
C GLN A 262 -36.36 10.07 -30.65
N ALA A 263 -35.35 10.86 -30.31
CA ALA A 263 -35.48 12.16 -29.65
C ALA A 263 -35.91 13.26 -30.64
N PRO A 264 -36.55 14.35 -30.17
CA PRO A 264 -36.57 15.62 -30.90
C PRO A 264 -35.70 16.71 -30.25
N ALA A 265 -35.35 17.66 -31.10
CA ALA A 265 -34.25 18.62 -31.01
C ALA A 265 -34.61 19.99 -30.40
N SER A 266 -33.58 20.83 -30.31
CA SER A 266 -33.42 22.11 -29.60
C SER A 266 -34.10 23.38 -30.17
N SER A 267 -34.21 24.40 -29.29
CA SER A 267 -34.12 25.89 -29.47
C SER A 267 -35.39 26.70 -29.83
N PRO A 268 -35.53 28.01 -29.45
CA PRO A 268 -34.48 29.04 -29.30
C PRO A 268 -34.63 30.03 -28.10
N SER A 269 -33.80 31.09 -28.14
CA SER A 269 -33.50 32.14 -27.14
C SER A 269 -34.28 33.46 -27.27
N THR A 270 -34.33 34.21 -26.15
CA THR A 270 -34.50 35.69 -25.93
C THR A 270 -35.88 36.34 -26.22
N PRO A 271 -36.23 37.53 -25.67
CA PRO A 271 -35.41 38.72 -25.32
C PRO A 271 -35.12 38.94 -23.82
#